data_AF-A0A2R6MCQ9-F1
#
_entry.id   AF-A0A2R6MCQ9-F1
#
_cell.length_a   1.000
_cell.length_b   1.000
_cell.length_c   1.000
_cell.angle_alpha   90.00
_cell.angle_beta   90.00
_cell.angle_gamma   90.00
#
_symmetry.space_group_name_H-M   'P 1'
#
loop_
_entity.id
_entity.type
_entity.pdbx_description
1 polymer ?
#
loop_
_entity_poly.entity_id
_entity_poly.type
_entity_poly.pdbx_seq_one_letter_code
_entity_poly.pdbx_strand_id
1 'polypeptide(L)'
;EAEWEVALEQPTNPEPESLPVDMSGSGYDYAGPFAFDGETTFQGTHDGESAFVVRVTPIDPPGIETTVFNDTQQFDGETTKQVDGPAYLNVEADGEWSVSTG
;
A
#
# COMPACT_ATOMS: atom_id res chain seq x y z
N GLU A 1 -20.08 -17.94 -28.70
CA GLU A 1 -19.00 -17.51 -27.79
C GLU A 1 -18.39 -16.26 -28.40
N ALA A 2 -18.08 -15.24 -27.60
CA ALA A 2 -17.53 -13.99 -28.11
C ALA A 2 -16.01 -13.99 -27.95
N GLU A 3 -15.31 -13.54 -29.00
CA GLU A 3 -13.86 -13.33 -28.99
C GLU A 3 -13.58 -11.97 -28.34
N TRP A 4 -12.70 -11.92 -27.35
CA TRP A 4 -12.24 -10.68 -26.72
C TRP A 4 -10.77 -10.42 -27.05
N GLU A 5 -10.41 -9.16 -27.14
CA GLU A 5 -9.04 -8.67 -27.30
C GLU A 5 -8.75 -7.66 -26.19
N VAL A 6 -7.57 -7.75 -25.57
CA VAL A 6 -7.07 -6.81 -24.56
C VAL A 6 -5.70 -6.27 -24.99
N ALA A 7 -5.54 -4.96 -24.93
CA ALA A 7 -4.24 -4.31 -25.09
C ALA A 7 -3.70 -3.94 -23.70
N LEU A 8 -2.50 -4.43 -23.37
CA LEU A 8 -1.80 -4.12 -22.11
C LEU A 8 -0.63 -3.20 -22.42
N GLU A 9 -0.65 -1.99 -21.87
CA GLU A 9 0.48 -1.06 -21.92
C GLU A 9 1.01 -0.86 -20.49
N GLN A 10 2.29 -1.19 -20.28
CA GLN A 10 2.97 -0.96 -19.01
C GLN A 10 3.90 0.26 -19.17
N PRO A 11 3.54 1.44 -18.64
CA PRO A 11 4.43 2.60 -18.68
C PRO A 11 5.73 2.31 -17.92
N THR A 12 6.83 2.89 -18.39
CA THR A 12 8.17 2.72 -17.80
C THR A 12 8.27 3.33 -16.40
N ASN A 13 9.05 2.67 -15.54
CA ASN A 13 9.44 3.04 -14.17
C ASN A 13 8.82 4.35 -13.64
N PRO A 14 7.65 4.30 -12.99
CA PRO A 14 7.01 5.51 -12.47
C PRO A 14 7.94 6.25 -11.50
N GLU A 15 7.99 7.58 -11.64
CA GLU A 15 8.70 8.44 -10.68
C GLU A 15 8.01 8.33 -9.31
N PRO A 16 8.76 8.12 -8.21
CA PRO A 16 8.17 8.03 -6.88
C PRO A 16 7.48 9.33 -6.44
N GLU A 17 6.25 9.21 -5.97
CA GLU A 17 5.48 10.32 -5.40
C GLU A 17 5.96 10.65 -3.98
N SER A 18 5.93 11.92 -3.59
CA SER A 18 6.38 12.36 -2.26
C SER A 18 5.34 12.10 -1.17
N LEU A 19 5.80 11.83 0.05
CA LEU A 19 4.96 11.82 1.26
C LEU A 19 4.62 13.27 1.72
N PRO A 20 3.53 13.47 2.49
CA PRO A 20 2.54 12.48 2.90
C PRO A 20 1.60 12.09 1.74
N VAL A 21 1.03 10.90 1.86
CA VAL A 21 -0.02 10.40 0.97
C VAL A 21 -1.23 9.96 1.79
N ASP A 22 -2.41 10.17 1.20
CA ASP A 22 -3.70 9.76 1.72
C ASP A 22 -4.38 8.88 0.66
N MET A 23 -4.70 7.65 1.04
CA MET A 23 -5.25 6.65 0.13
C MET A 23 -6.48 6.00 0.75
N SER A 24 -7.44 5.64 -0.10
CA SER A 24 -8.64 4.93 0.31
C SER A 24 -9.10 4.02 -0.81
N GLY A 25 -9.65 2.86 -0.46
CA GLY A 25 -10.14 1.89 -1.43
C GLY A 25 -11.03 0.84 -0.80
N SER A 26 -11.33 -0.19 -1.57
CA SER A 26 -12.08 -1.36 -1.11
C SER A 26 -11.45 -2.63 -1.65
N GLY A 27 -11.20 -3.61 -0.80
CA GLY A 27 -10.51 -4.84 -1.18
C GLY A 27 -9.00 -4.65 -1.42
N TYR A 28 -8.42 -5.51 -2.25
CA TYR A 28 -6.99 -5.49 -2.59
C TYR A 28 -6.60 -4.26 -3.40
N ASP A 29 -5.45 -3.66 -3.08
CA ASP A 29 -4.88 -2.57 -3.87
C ASP A 29 -3.35 -2.54 -3.77
N TYR A 30 -2.72 -1.89 -4.75
CA TYR A 30 -1.27 -1.75 -4.85
C TYR A 30 -0.92 -0.37 -5.39
N ALA A 31 -0.44 0.51 -4.51
CA ALA A 31 -0.29 1.94 -4.79
C ALA A 31 1.18 2.40 -4.72
N GLY A 32 1.49 3.46 -5.46
CA GLY A 32 2.81 4.09 -5.53
C GLY A 32 3.49 3.93 -6.90
N PRO A 33 4.82 4.09 -6.97
CA PRO A 33 5.76 4.09 -5.85
C PRO A 33 5.78 5.42 -5.09
N PHE A 34 6.14 5.36 -3.80
CA PHE A 34 6.33 6.53 -2.93
C PHE A 34 7.79 6.67 -2.50
N ALA A 35 8.27 7.90 -2.38
CA ALA A 35 9.61 8.23 -1.91
C ALA A 35 9.63 8.33 -0.38
N PHE A 36 9.99 7.24 0.30
CA PHE A 36 10.22 7.25 1.74
C PHE A 36 11.65 7.73 2.07
N ASP A 37 11.79 8.52 3.12
CA ASP A 37 13.05 9.14 3.56
C ASP A 37 13.40 8.86 5.03
N GLY A 38 12.74 7.86 5.65
CA GLY A 38 13.12 7.32 6.95
C GLY A 38 11.93 6.95 7.83
N GLU A 39 11.87 7.53 9.03
CA GLU A 39 10.80 7.29 9.99
C GLU A 39 9.48 7.84 9.42
N THR A 40 8.51 6.96 9.16
CA THR A 40 7.19 7.32 8.64
C THR A 40 6.11 6.77 9.56
N THR A 41 5.17 7.62 9.97
CA THR A 41 3.98 7.19 10.70
C THR A 41 2.89 6.85 9.70
N PHE A 42 2.32 5.66 9.83
CA PHE A 42 1.20 5.18 9.06
C PHE A 42 -0.03 5.21 9.95
N GLN A 43 -1.12 5.76 9.44
CA GLN A 43 -2.46 5.65 10.02
C GLN A 43 -3.32 4.82 9.09
N GLY A 44 -4.16 3.95 9.65
CA GLY A 44 -4.99 3.07 8.85
C GLY A 44 -6.34 2.83 9.50
N THR A 45 -7.36 2.72 8.66
CA THR A 45 -8.68 2.24 9.05
C THR A 45 -9.13 1.11 8.12
N HIS A 46 -9.89 0.16 8.64
CA HIS A 46 -10.50 -0.91 7.89
C HIS A 46 -11.88 -1.26 8.44
N ASP A 47 -12.88 -1.25 7.57
CA ASP A 47 -14.24 -1.74 7.83
C ASP A 47 -14.47 -3.02 7.04
N GLY A 48 -13.98 -4.13 7.59
CA GLY A 48 -14.13 -5.48 7.06
C GLY A 48 -14.08 -6.52 8.16
N GLU A 49 -14.33 -7.78 7.81
CA GLU A 49 -14.48 -8.89 8.76
C GLU A 49 -13.28 -9.85 8.74
N SER A 50 -12.31 -9.61 7.85
CA SER A 50 -11.15 -10.47 7.62
C SER A 50 -9.82 -9.71 7.73
N ALA A 51 -8.75 -10.28 7.17
CA ALA A 51 -7.41 -9.75 7.30
C ALA A 51 -7.27 -8.36 6.65
N PHE A 52 -6.80 -7.39 7.43
CA PHE A 52 -6.28 -6.11 6.97
C PHE A 52 -4.75 -6.13 7.08
N VAL A 53 -4.09 -6.33 5.95
CA VAL A 53 -2.63 -6.39 5.87
C VAL A 53 -2.14 -5.27 4.97
N VAL A 54 -1.29 -4.41 5.53
CA VAL A 54 -0.61 -3.35 4.78
C VAL A 54 0.88 -3.60 4.83
N ARG A 55 1.52 -3.65 3.67
CA ARG A 55 2.97 -3.85 3.54
C ARG A 55 3.61 -2.78 2.69
N VAL A 56 4.84 -2.46 3.04
CA VAL A 56 5.75 -1.66 2.23
C VAL A 56 6.66 -2.59 1.46
N THR A 57 6.62 -2.51 0.13
CA THR A 57 7.41 -3.35 -0.78
C THR A 57 8.51 -2.50 -1.44
N PRO A 58 9.78 -2.60 -1.00
CA PRO A 58 10.87 -1.77 -1.49
C PRO A 58 11.26 -2.10 -2.94
N ILE A 59 11.64 -1.08 -3.70
CA ILE A 59 11.97 -1.19 -5.13
C ILE A 59 13.48 -1.24 -5.35
N ASP A 60 14.22 -0.30 -4.76
CA ASP A 60 15.66 -0.18 -4.95
C ASP A 60 16.38 0.27 -3.65
N PRO A 61 17.19 -0.61 -3.03
CA PRO A 61 17.40 -2.01 -3.41
C PRO A 61 16.14 -2.84 -3.14
N PRO A 62 15.83 -3.86 -3.99
CA PRO A 62 14.77 -4.79 -3.68
C PRO A 62 15.09 -5.53 -2.38
N GLY A 63 14.08 -5.70 -1.53
CA GLY A 63 14.27 -6.15 -0.15
C GLY A 63 13.06 -6.88 0.43
N ILE A 64 13.12 -7.15 1.73
CA ILE A 64 12.05 -7.79 2.48
C ILE A 64 10.92 -6.78 2.68
N GLU A 65 9.69 -7.21 2.43
CA GLU A 65 8.50 -6.40 2.71
C GLU A 65 8.41 -6.05 4.20
N THR A 66 8.07 -4.81 4.51
CA THR A 66 7.81 -4.39 5.90
C THR A 66 6.32 -4.39 6.15
N THR A 67 5.86 -5.25 7.06
CA THR A 67 4.46 -5.24 7.52
C THR A 67 4.20 -4.04 8.43
N VAL A 68 3.28 -3.19 8.00
CA VAL A 68 2.80 -2.01 8.72
C VAL A 68 1.61 -2.41 9.59
N PHE A 69 0.56 -2.94 8.96
CA PHE A 69 -0.64 -3.45 9.64
C PHE A 69 -0.84 -4.93 9.32
N ASN A 70 -1.34 -5.67 10.30
CA ASN A 70 -1.76 -7.07 10.16
C ASN A 70 -2.80 -7.34 11.25
N ASP A 71 -4.04 -6.97 10.96
CA ASP A 71 -5.19 -7.24 11.82
C ASP A 71 -6.13 -8.22 11.10
N THR A 72 -7.05 -8.85 11.84
CA THR A 72 -8.02 -9.81 11.30
C THR A 72 -9.47 -9.37 11.50
N GLN A 73 -9.68 -8.14 11.97
CA GLN A 73 -10.99 -7.55 12.24
C GLN A 73 -11.02 -6.10 11.71
N GLN A 74 -12.05 -5.36 12.11
CA GLN A 74 -12.06 -3.90 11.97
C GLN A 74 -10.83 -3.30 12.64
N PHE A 75 -10.22 -2.34 11.96
CA PHE A 75 -8.99 -1.71 12.40
C PHE A 75 -9.13 -0.19 12.38
N ASP A 76 -8.60 0.46 13.40
CA ASP A 76 -8.38 1.91 13.48
C ASP A 76 -7.17 2.12 14.36
N GLY A 77 -6.07 2.58 13.78
CA GLY A 77 -4.83 2.76 14.51
C GLY A 77 -3.69 3.29 13.67
N GLU A 78 -2.55 3.45 14.34
CA GLU A 78 -1.32 3.94 13.73
C GLU A 78 -0.09 3.15 14.17
N THR A 79 0.94 3.17 13.33
CA THR A 79 2.25 2.63 13.66
C THR A 79 3.34 3.44 12.96
N THR A 80 4.52 3.49 13.57
CA THR A 80 5.69 4.14 12.98
C THR A 80 6.70 3.08 12.54
N LYS A 81 7.23 3.19 11.33
CA LYS A 81 8.24 2.28 10.76
C LYS A 81 9.38 3.09 10.15
N GLN A 82 10.58 2.51 10.19
CA GLN A 82 11.71 3.00 9.41
C GLN A 82 11.59 2.42 8.00
N VAL A 83 11.41 3.28 7.00
CA VAL A 83 11.34 2.92 5.59
C VAL A 83 12.23 3.88 4.79
N ASP A 84 13.15 3.33 4.02
CA ASP A 84 14.10 4.11 3.24
C ASP A 84 13.97 3.78 1.75
N GLY A 85 13.91 4.82 0.92
CA GLY A 85 13.90 4.69 -0.53
C GLY A 85 12.52 4.48 -1.15
N PRO A 86 12.47 4.29 -2.49
CA PRO A 86 11.22 4.14 -3.21
C PRO A 86 10.56 2.79 -2.90
N ALA A 87 9.28 2.81 -2.54
CA ALA A 87 8.53 1.61 -2.23
C ALA A 87 7.05 1.71 -2.62
N TYR A 88 6.42 0.56 -2.84
CA TYR A 88 4.97 0.45 -3.03
C TYR A 88 4.28 0.14 -1.71
N LEU A 89 3.01 0.52 -1.61
CA LEU A 89 2.10 0.06 -0.57
C LEU A 89 1.19 -1.02 -1.13
N ASN A 90 1.29 -2.22 -0.57
CA ASN A 90 0.42 -3.35 -0.85
C ASN A 90 -0.64 -3.44 0.24
N VAL A 91 -1.91 -3.33 -0.14
CA VAL A 91 -3.05 -3.42 0.76
C VAL A 91 -3.84 -4.69 0.43
N GLU A 92 -3.95 -5.57 1.42
CA GLU A 92 -4.84 -6.72 1.39
C GLU A 92 -5.96 -6.46 2.40
N ALA A 93 -7.19 -6.37 1.93
CA ALA A 93 -8.38 -6.10 2.72
C ALA A 93 -9.58 -6.83 2.12
N ASP A 94 -10.62 -7.06 2.92
CA ASP A 94 -11.91 -7.58 2.45
C ASP A 94 -13.03 -6.52 2.47
N GLY A 95 -12.76 -5.34 3.03
CA GLY A 95 -13.70 -4.23 3.13
C GLY A 95 -13.15 -2.88 2.68
N GLU A 96 -13.82 -1.81 3.09
CA GLU A 96 -13.37 -0.44 2.87
C GLU A 96 -12.17 -0.12 3.77
N TRP A 97 -11.19 0.60 3.24
CA TRP A 97 -10.00 0.96 4.00
C TRP A 97 -9.51 2.37 3.67
N SER A 98 -8.77 2.95 4.61
CA SER A 98 -7.95 4.13 4.38
C SER A 98 -6.55 3.91 4.96
N VAL A 99 -5.54 4.46 4.28
CA VAL A 99 -4.16 4.50 4.77
C VAL A 99 -3.61 5.89 4.47
N SER A 100 -3.05 6.54 5.48
CA SER A 100 -2.32 7.79 5.34
C SER A 100 -0.94 7.70 5.96
N THR A 101 -0.07 8.62 5.55
CA THR A 101 1.30 8.75 6.06
C THR A 101 1.53 10.16 6.61
N GLY A 102 2.37 10.30 7.63
CA GLY A 102 2.71 11.59 8.25
C GLY A 102 3.95 11.54 9.13
#